data_AF-A0A2V7DDK6-F1
#
_entry.id   AF-A0A2V7DDK6-F1
#
_cell.length_a   1.000
_cell.length_b   1.000
_cell.length_c   1.000
_cell.angle_alpha   90.00
_cell.angle_beta   90.00
_cell.angle_gamma   90.00
#
_symmetry.space_group_name_H-M   'P 1'
#
loop_
_entity.id
_entity.type
_entity.pdbx_description
1 polymer ?
#
loop_
_entity_poly.entity_id
_entity_poly.type
_entity_poly.pdbx_seq_one_letter_code
_entity_poly.pdbx_strand_id
1 'polypeptide(L)'
;MIFAAVGAFAQNAQGLAAVGAIDPANGYPRWYLDKNGLQLGQCLDAANPADPCVLAGTFPNPGQPISFPNNFPDEFFYWRTTTTINNIGNVGGRALLVMSTQGGFGGATGTAADGAGAQIVFA
;
A
#
# COMPACT_ATOMS: atom_id res chain seq x y z
N MET A 1 6.80 -29.05 -8.45
CA MET A 1 5.97 -27.94 -9.01
C MET A 1 6.40 -26.67 -8.32
N ILE A 2 7.02 -25.75 -9.08
CA ILE A 2 7.45 -24.43 -8.59
C ILE A 2 6.34 -23.46 -8.99
N PHE A 3 5.65 -22.86 -8.03
CA PHE A 3 4.71 -21.77 -8.29
C PHE A 3 5.52 -20.47 -8.35
N ALA A 4 5.63 -19.90 -9.56
CA ALA A 4 6.18 -18.58 -9.78
C ALA A 4 5.15 -17.52 -9.32
N ALA A 5 5.65 -16.48 -8.65
CA ALA A 5 4.87 -15.36 -8.16
C ALA A 5 4.06 -14.70 -9.30
N VAL A 6 2.76 -14.54 -9.08
CA VAL A 6 1.86 -13.85 -10.00
C VAL A 6 2.12 -12.35 -9.85
N GLY A 7 2.40 -11.69 -10.98
CA GLY A 7 2.83 -10.29 -11.01
C GLY A 7 1.81 -9.30 -10.45
N ALA A 8 2.31 -8.21 -9.89
CA ALA A 8 1.49 -7.04 -9.56
C ALA A 8 1.01 -6.39 -10.87
N PHE A 9 -0.30 -6.45 -11.14
CA PHE A 9 -0.91 -5.75 -12.27
C PHE A 9 -1.13 -4.28 -11.89
N ALA A 10 -0.48 -3.37 -12.60
CA ALA A 10 -0.65 -1.93 -12.42
C ALA A 10 -1.97 -1.47 -13.04
N GLN A 11 -3.00 -1.26 -12.21
CA GLN A 11 -4.18 -0.50 -12.59
C GLN A 11 -4.32 0.75 -11.72
N ASN A 12 -3.39 1.70 -11.85
CA ASN A 12 -3.62 3.08 -11.43
C ASN A 12 -3.57 3.98 -12.67
N ALA A 13 -4.67 4.66 -12.96
CA ALA A 13 -5.10 5.12 -14.29
C ALA A 13 -4.20 6.12 -15.07
N GLN A 14 -2.98 6.44 -14.62
CA GLN A 14 -2.04 7.34 -15.32
C GLN A 14 -0.55 6.92 -15.28
N GLY A 15 -0.21 5.71 -14.81
CA GLY A 15 1.05 5.06 -15.16
C GLY A 15 2.14 5.07 -14.10
N LEU A 16 2.25 3.93 -13.42
CA LEU A 16 3.51 3.45 -12.88
C LEU A 16 4.53 3.28 -14.02
N ALA A 17 5.74 3.76 -13.81
CA ALA A 17 6.87 3.54 -14.71
C ALA A 17 7.64 2.27 -14.34
N ALA A 18 7.82 2.00 -13.03
CA ALA A 18 8.54 0.83 -12.57
C ALA A 18 8.10 0.40 -11.15
N VAL A 19 8.48 -0.84 -10.82
CA VAL A 19 8.30 -1.44 -9.50
C VAL A 19 9.68 -1.81 -8.96
N GLY A 20 9.92 -1.51 -7.68
CA GLY A 20 11.17 -1.86 -7.02
C GLY A 20 11.32 -3.35 -6.77
N ALA A 21 12.56 -3.77 -6.53
CA ALA A 21 12.82 -5.13 -6.07
C ALA A 21 12.03 -5.44 -4.78
N ILE A 22 11.70 -6.72 -4.60
CA ILE A 22 11.04 -7.22 -3.39
C ILE A 22 11.93 -6.99 -2.17
N ASP A 23 11.35 -6.49 -1.09
CA ASP A 23 12.00 -6.35 0.20
C ASP A 23 12.07 -7.73 0.88
N PRO A 24 13.27 -8.28 1.15
CA PRO A 24 13.38 -9.54 1.87
C PRO A 24 12.83 -9.47 3.30
N ALA A 25 12.64 -8.27 3.88
CA ALA A 25 12.11 -8.10 5.23
C ALA A 25 10.60 -8.41 5.32
N ASN A 26 9.84 -8.24 4.24
CA ASN A 26 8.38 -8.40 4.30
C ASN A 26 7.71 -8.95 3.02
N GLY A 27 8.44 -9.16 1.93
CA GLY A 27 7.90 -9.76 0.70
C GLY A 27 7.18 -8.77 -0.23
N TYR A 28 7.08 -7.49 0.13
CA TYR A 28 6.47 -6.48 -0.72
C TYR A 28 7.51 -5.70 -1.54
N PRO A 29 7.15 -5.11 -2.69
CA PRO A 29 8.05 -4.21 -3.43
C PRO A 29 8.57 -3.08 -2.55
N ARG A 30 9.86 -2.75 -2.65
CA ARG A 30 10.44 -1.65 -1.86
C ARG A 30 9.87 -0.28 -2.22
N TRP A 31 9.43 -0.11 -3.46
CA TRP A 31 8.90 1.15 -3.95
C TRP A 31 8.08 0.99 -5.24
N TYR A 32 7.31 2.03 -5.56
CA TYR A 32 6.72 2.27 -6.87
C TYR A 32 7.21 3.61 -7.43
N LEU A 33 7.50 3.63 -8.74
CA LEU A 33 8.00 4.80 -9.47
C LEU A 33 6.93 5.26 -10.45
N ASP A 34 6.60 6.55 -10.41
CA ASP A 34 5.73 7.16 -11.40
C ASP A 34 6.51 7.60 -12.66
N LYS A 35 5.80 8.02 -13.71
CA LYS A 35 6.42 8.52 -14.95
C LYS A 35 7.14 9.86 -14.82
N ASN A 36 6.97 10.57 -13.71
CA ASN A 36 7.66 11.83 -13.42
C ASN A 36 8.98 11.61 -12.66
N GLY A 37 9.31 10.36 -12.33
CA GLY A 37 10.53 10.02 -11.60
C GLY A 37 10.36 10.05 -10.08
N LEU A 38 9.13 10.22 -9.56
CA LEU A 38 8.86 10.17 -8.13
C LEU A 38 8.76 8.71 -7.67
N GLN A 39 9.65 8.35 -6.75
CA GLN A 39 9.68 7.05 -6.12
C GLN A 39 9.08 7.14 -4.71
N LEU A 40 8.07 6.33 -4.42
CA LEU A 40 7.46 6.24 -3.10
C LEU A 40 7.64 4.84 -2.52
N GLY A 41 8.15 4.78 -1.29
CA GLY A 41 8.42 3.56 -0.55
C GLY A 41 7.23 3.12 0.31
N GLN A 42 7.44 2.05 1.06
CA GLN A 42 6.43 1.54 2.01
C GLN A 42 6.32 2.49 3.22
N CYS A 43 5.10 2.90 3.57
CA CYS A 43 4.84 3.72 4.74
C CYS A 43 4.77 2.86 6.02
N LEU A 44 5.91 2.32 6.44
CA LEU A 44 6.07 1.42 7.60
C LEU A 44 7.03 1.96 8.68
N ASP A 45 7.54 3.19 8.53
CA ASP A 45 8.34 3.85 9.58
C ASP A 45 7.42 4.54 10.58
N ALA A 46 7.23 3.90 11.74
CA ALA A 46 6.47 4.46 12.86
C ALA A 46 7.35 5.20 13.88
N ALA A 47 8.68 5.15 13.75
CA ALA A 47 9.63 5.63 14.77
C ALA A 47 10.21 7.02 14.43
N ASN A 48 10.38 7.33 13.15
CA ASN A 48 10.72 8.65 12.66
C ASN A 48 9.77 9.02 11.51
N PRO A 49 8.59 9.62 11.77
CA PRO A 49 7.73 10.12 10.72
C PRO A 49 8.36 11.37 10.09
N ALA A 50 9.46 11.20 9.36
CA ALA A 50 9.94 12.19 8.40
C ALA A 50 8.97 12.30 7.22
N ASP A 51 8.15 11.27 7.02
CA ASP A 51 7.10 11.18 6.02
C ASP A 51 5.73 11.28 6.71
N PRO A 52 4.86 12.26 6.36
CA PRO A 52 3.50 12.40 6.90
C PRO A 52 2.54 11.32 6.42
N CYS A 53 3.06 10.22 5.86
CA CYS A 53 2.25 9.16 5.30
C CYS A 53 1.29 8.62 6.36
N VAL A 54 0.00 8.53 5.98
CA VAL A 54 -1.05 7.99 6.84
C VAL A 54 -0.60 6.60 7.28
N LEU A 55 -0.48 6.42 8.60
CA LEU A 55 -0.03 5.17 9.20
C LEU A 55 -0.76 4.00 8.56
N ALA A 56 -0.01 2.92 8.38
CA ALA A 56 -0.56 1.60 8.08
C ALA A 56 -1.76 1.25 8.98
N GLY A 57 -2.62 0.36 8.50
CA GLY A 57 -3.85 -0.11 9.15
C GLY A 57 -3.62 -0.73 10.54
N THR A 58 -4.50 -1.65 10.94
CA THR A 58 -4.43 -2.23 12.29
C THR A 58 -3.30 -3.26 12.37
N PHE A 59 -2.51 -3.21 13.44
CA PHE A 59 -1.49 -4.24 13.73
C PHE A 59 -1.51 -4.65 15.21
N PRO A 60 -1.01 -5.86 15.56
CA PRO A 60 -1.23 -6.47 16.87
C PRO A 60 -0.76 -5.63 18.08
N ASN A 61 0.39 -4.96 17.97
CA ASN A 61 1.00 -4.21 19.07
C ASN A 61 1.43 -2.79 18.62
N PRO A 62 0.54 -1.78 18.69
CA PRO A 62 0.82 -0.40 18.30
C PRO A 62 1.96 0.28 19.07
N GLY A 63 2.25 -0.18 20.30
CA GLY A 63 3.34 0.34 21.13
C GLY A 63 4.72 -0.28 20.85
N GLN A 64 4.84 -1.15 19.84
CA GLN A 64 6.08 -1.81 19.46
C GLN A 64 6.42 -1.50 17.99
N PRO A 65 7.71 -1.57 17.59
CA PRO A 65 8.09 -1.38 16.20
C PRO A 65 7.38 -2.35 15.26
N ILE A 66 7.05 -1.87 14.07
CA ILE A 66 6.49 -2.71 13.00
C ILE A 66 7.55 -3.76 12.61
N SER A 67 7.13 -5.02 12.52
CA SER A 67 8.00 -6.14 12.21
C SER A 67 7.22 -7.28 11.58
N PHE A 68 7.62 -7.71 10.39
CA PHE A 68 7.00 -8.83 9.69
C PHE A 68 7.52 -10.18 10.23
N PRO A 69 6.66 -11.21 10.40
CA PRO A 69 5.20 -11.19 10.27
C PRO A 69 4.46 -10.84 11.58
N ASN A 70 5.15 -10.84 12.72
CA ASN A 70 4.51 -10.93 14.04
C ASN A 70 3.85 -9.63 14.53
N ASN A 71 4.33 -8.47 14.09
CA ASN A 71 3.78 -7.15 14.45
C ASN A 71 3.66 -6.28 13.19
N PHE A 72 2.90 -6.75 12.22
CA PHE A 72 2.77 -6.12 10.90
C PHE A 72 1.31 -5.70 10.64
N PRO A 73 1.08 -4.58 9.94
CA PRO A 73 -0.26 -4.13 9.61
C PRO A 73 -0.98 -5.07 8.63
N ASP A 74 -2.30 -5.15 8.78
CA ASP A 74 -3.21 -5.80 7.83
C ASP A 74 -3.19 -5.12 6.44
N GLU A 75 -3.00 -3.80 6.41
CA GLU A 75 -2.90 -2.95 5.21
C GLU A 75 -1.85 -1.84 5.41
N PHE A 76 -1.09 -1.46 4.39
CA PHE A 76 -0.22 -0.29 4.44
C PHE A 76 -0.15 0.42 3.10
N PHE A 77 0.19 1.70 3.13
CA PHE A 77 0.24 2.54 1.93
C PHE A 77 1.66 2.67 1.38
N TYR A 78 1.75 2.79 0.07
CA TYR A 78 2.89 3.45 -0.60
C TYR A 78 2.59 4.92 -0.83
N TRP A 79 1.32 5.24 -1.09
CA TRP A 79 0.79 6.59 -1.17
C TRP A 79 -0.74 6.55 -1.06
N ARG A 80 -1.32 7.69 -0.65
CA ARG A 80 -2.76 7.92 -0.66
C ARG A 80 -3.04 9.38 -0.94
N THR A 81 -4.04 9.64 -1.77
CA THR A 81 -4.62 10.97 -1.94
C THR A 81 -6.13 10.91 -1.79
N THR A 82 -6.72 11.99 -1.30
CA THR A 82 -8.17 12.11 -1.15
C THR A 82 -8.58 13.54 -1.47
N THR A 83 -9.56 13.69 -2.34
CA THR A 83 -10.11 15.00 -2.69
C THR A 83 -11.64 14.96 -2.74
N THR A 84 -12.27 16.03 -2.27
CA THR A 84 -13.71 16.24 -2.40
C THR A 84 -13.95 17.24 -3.51
N ILE A 85 -14.73 16.84 -4.51
CA ILE A 85 -15.17 17.67 -5.63
C ILE A 85 -16.57 18.17 -5.28
N ASN A 86 -16.72 19.48 -5.13
CA ASN A 86 -17.99 20.12 -4.80
C ASN A 86 -18.62 20.80 -6.03
N ASN A 87 -19.92 21.06 -5.93
CA ASN A 87 -20.71 21.78 -6.93
C ASN A 87 -20.58 21.19 -8.36
N ILE A 88 -20.56 19.87 -8.47
CA ILE A 88 -20.51 19.17 -9.76
C ILE A 88 -21.70 19.62 -10.60
N GLY A 89 -21.43 20.03 -11.84
CA GLY A 89 -22.44 20.53 -12.78
C GLY A 89 -23.09 21.86 -12.38
N ASN A 90 -22.52 22.62 -11.42
CA ASN A 90 -23.12 23.82 -10.84
C ASN A 90 -24.50 23.62 -10.19
N VAL A 91 -24.84 22.38 -9.82
CA VAL A 91 -26.14 22.03 -9.19
C VAL A 91 -25.99 21.59 -7.74
N GLY A 92 -24.84 21.84 -7.10
CA GLY A 92 -24.58 21.43 -5.72
C GLY A 92 -24.21 19.95 -5.54
N GLY A 93 -23.92 19.21 -6.62
CA GLY A 93 -23.45 17.82 -6.53
C GLY A 93 -22.08 17.68 -5.86
N ARG A 94 -21.80 16.52 -5.26
CA ARG A 94 -20.51 16.22 -4.61
C ARG A 94 -19.99 14.85 -5.04
N ALA A 95 -18.67 14.75 -5.24
CA ALA A 95 -17.96 13.48 -5.36
C ALA A 95 -16.77 13.42 -4.40
N LEU A 96 -16.42 12.21 -4.00
CA LEU A 96 -15.19 11.89 -3.29
C LEU A 96 -14.31 11.06 -4.23
N LEU A 97 -13.08 11.50 -4.44
CA LEU A 97 -12.05 10.73 -5.13
C LEU A 97 -11.00 10.30 -4.11
N VAL A 98 -10.78 9.00 -4.02
CA VAL A 98 -9.68 8.39 -3.26
C VAL A 98 -8.85 7.60 -4.25
N MET A 99 -7.54 7.80 -4.21
CA MET A 99 -6.60 6.97 -4.95
C MET A 99 -5.45 6.59 -4.04
N SER A 100 -4.91 5.40 -4.21
CA SER A 100 -3.82 4.88 -3.39
C SER A 100 -3.14 3.71 -4.07
N THR A 101 -1.96 3.35 -3.60
CA THR A 101 -1.39 2.02 -3.83
C THR A 101 -1.03 1.43 -2.49
N GLN A 102 -1.48 0.20 -2.25
CA GLN A 102 -1.50 -0.41 -0.93
C GLN A 102 -1.02 -1.86 -0.97
N GLY A 103 -0.29 -2.27 0.06
CA GLY A 103 -0.02 -3.68 0.34
C GLY A 103 -0.97 -4.20 1.43
N GLY A 104 -1.36 -5.46 1.33
CA GLY A 104 -2.20 -6.13 2.33
C GLY A 104 -2.29 -7.63 2.09
N PHE A 105 -3.24 -8.30 2.73
CA PHE A 105 -3.38 -9.76 2.63
C PHE A 105 -4.78 -10.17 2.16
N GLY A 106 -4.85 -11.03 1.14
CA GLY A 106 -6.09 -11.57 0.58
C GLY A 106 -6.50 -12.94 1.15
N GLY A 107 -5.90 -13.36 2.27
CA GLY A 107 -6.15 -14.64 2.90
C GLY A 107 -7.34 -14.63 3.87
N ALA A 108 -7.49 -15.70 4.64
CA ALA A 108 -8.66 -15.91 5.50
C ALA A 108 -8.73 -14.92 6.67
N THR A 109 -7.57 -14.48 7.18
CA THR A 109 -7.50 -13.55 8.32
C THR A 109 -7.29 -12.11 7.87
N GLY A 110 -6.83 -11.87 6.64
CA GLY A 110 -6.45 -10.55 6.18
C GLY A 110 -5.17 -10.03 6.84
N THR A 111 -4.31 -10.93 7.32
CA THR A 111 -3.08 -10.57 8.05
C THR A 111 -1.87 -11.36 7.59
N ALA A 112 -0.69 -11.00 8.10
CA ALA A 112 0.55 -11.74 7.87
C ALA A 112 0.49 -13.22 8.29
N ALA A 113 -0.46 -13.61 9.16
CA ALA A 113 -0.68 -15.00 9.54
C ALA A 113 -1.12 -15.89 8.36
N ASP A 114 -1.69 -15.31 7.30
CA ASP A 114 -2.08 -16.04 6.09
C ASP A 114 -0.87 -16.46 5.22
N GLY A 115 0.33 -15.98 5.56
CA GLY A 115 1.57 -16.33 4.90
C GLY A 115 1.83 -15.58 3.59
N ALA A 116 3.01 -15.80 3.01
CA ALA A 116 3.49 -15.08 1.83
C ALA A 116 2.58 -15.26 0.59
N GLY A 117 1.92 -16.41 0.47
CA GLY A 117 0.99 -16.69 -0.64
C GLY A 117 -0.29 -15.85 -0.62
N ALA A 118 -0.57 -15.17 0.50
CA ALA A 118 -1.72 -14.29 0.66
C ALA A 118 -1.39 -12.81 0.44
N GLN A 119 -0.12 -12.45 0.21
CA GLN A 119 0.27 -11.05 0.01
C GLN A 119 -0.29 -10.51 -1.31
N ILE A 120 -0.93 -9.34 -1.23
CA ILE A 120 -1.52 -8.66 -2.37
C ILE A 120 -1.11 -7.19 -2.38
N VAL A 121 -1.07 -6.62 -3.59
CA VAL A 121 -1.00 -5.18 -3.80
C VAL A 121 -2.22 -4.78 -4.61
N PHE A 122 -2.88 -3.69 -4.21
CA PHE A 122 -4.00 -3.12 -4.93
C PHE A 122 -3.84 -1.61 -5.05
N ALA A 123 -4.47 -1.10 -6.11
CA ALA A 123 -4.23 0.20 -6.68
C ALA A 123 -5.56 0.74 -7.24
#